data_AF-A0A7J4SUW5-F1
#
_entry.id   AF-A0A7J4SUW5-F1
#
_cell.length_a   1.000
_cell.length_b   1.000
_cell.length_c   1.000
_cell.angle_alpha   90.00
_cell.angle_beta   90.00
_cell.angle_gamma   90.00
#
_symmetry.space_group_name_H-M   'P 1'
#
loop_
_entity.id
_entity.type
_entity.pdbx_description
1 polymer ?
#
loop_
_entity_poly.entity_id
_entity_poly.type
_entity_poly.pdbx_seq_one_letter_code
_entity_poly.pdbx_strand_id
1 'polypeptide(L)'
;MVKAIMSLPKEQWFEYINAKTRSQVRVKSAAGPEGPIYVERKNPTKKGGAISKATLSSPMIWRIANAYAPNVPINFDRVLAGSYNTRSLLEALLAHTPEFYWCVPGRIELLNNSSEIKRGHKHIVWMPESPHENGVLIESKFGSDQAISEIPTQAIIYDSLAITKTLLPVEMDIDVKRRHLQIQIALLEIGNQLGFRTWIAHNDKGFMYGKKRVGELDGVIAKLSDERVLASYEEAKVAANLIDCIWFKNGRLMPAVMEVEQSTGVTSGLTRMKKFQDLGPRLADIRWVIVAADEDRAEVIRKANTLQFQSLNAKYFSYSAVEELYSLCKRRNLSNKAVNEEFLDCFMEPCLPALELQ
;
A
#
# COMPACT_ATOMS: atom_id res chain seq x y z
N MET A 1 -8.34 14.06 -5.07
CA MET A 1 -8.05 15.12 -4.07
C MET A 1 -7.64 16.46 -4.68
N VAL A 2 -6.52 16.55 -5.42
CA VAL A 2 -6.04 17.84 -6.00
C VAL A 2 -7.10 18.53 -6.85
N LYS A 3 -7.78 17.78 -7.72
CA LYS A 3 -8.91 18.27 -8.54
C LYS A 3 -10.00 18.93 -7.68
N ALA A 4 -10.40 18.33 -6.57
CA ALA A 4 -11.42 18.85 -5.66
C ALA A 4 -10.97 20.15 -4.98
N ILE A 5 -9.72 20.22 -4.52
CA ILE A 5 -9.17 21.47 -3.96
C ILE A 5 -9.09 22.55 -5.04
N MET A 6 -8.77 22.16 -6.27
CA MET A 6 -8.66 23.08 -7.39
C MET A 6 -10.02 23.59 -7.90
N SER A 7 -11.14 22.94 -7.57
CA SER A 7 -12.48 23.47 -7.86
C SER A 7 -12.95 24.54 -6.87
N LEU A 8 -12.24 24.78 -5.77
CA LEU A 8 -12.58 25.85 -4.83
C LEU A 8 -12.45 27.24 -5.47
N PRO A 9 -13.34 28.19 -5.13
CA PRO A 9 -13.25 29.59 -5.57
C PRO A 9 -11.89 30.22 -5.23
N LYS A 10 -11.19 30.75 -6.25
CA LYS A 10 -9.79 31.23 -6.11
C LYS A 10 -9.63 32.53 -5.32
N GLU A 11 -10.68 33.36 -5.32
CA GLU A 11 -10.66 34.65 -4.63
C GLU A 11 -11.22 34.58 -3.20
N GLN A 12 -11.81 33.45 -2.82
CA GLN A 12 -12.37 33.26 -1.49
C GLN A 12 -11.29 32.87 -0.48
N TRP A 13 -11.42 33.41 0.73
CA TRP A 13 -10.63 33.02 1.90
C TRP A 13 -11.41 32.00 2.73
N PHE A 14 -10.82 30.84 2.96
CA PHE A 14 -11.40 29.74 3.72
C PHE A 14 -10.90 29.75 5.15
N GLU A 15 -11.80 29.43 6.07
CA GLU A 15 -11.51 29.36 7.50
C GLU A 15 -10.86 28.01 7.86
N TYR A 16 -10.24 27.94 9.03
CA TYR A 16 -9.79 26.66 9.55
C TYR A 16 -10.90 26.04 10.39
N ILE A 17 -10.95 24.71 10.42
CA ILE A 17 -11.95 23.95 11.20
C ILE A 17 -11.95 24.33 12.67
N ASN A 18 -10.77 24.61 13.24
CA ASN A 18 -10.69 25.10 14.60
C ASN A 18 -11.07 26.58 14.66
N ALA A 19 -12.28 26.87 15.15
CA ALA A 19 -12.86 28.20 15.31
C ALA A 19 -11.98 29.20 16.10
N LYS A 20 -11.04 28.74 16.94
CA LYS A 20 -10.09 29.63 17.63
C LYS A 20 -9.03 30.21 16.68
N THR A 21 -8.84 29.59 15.52
CA THR A 21 -7.83 29.98 14.53
C THR A 21 -8.40 31.07 13.64
N ARG A 22 -7.93 32.30 13.81
CA ARG A 22 -8.38 33.45 13.00
C ARG A 22 -7.71 33.55 11.63
N SER A 23 -6.70 32.72 11.35
CA SER A 23 -6.03 32.73 10.05
C SER A 23 -6.96 32.18 8.98
N GLN A 24 -6.72 32.54 7.72
CA GLN A 24 -7.47 32.03 6.58
C GLN A 24 -6.51 31.54 5.50
N VAL A 25 -7.00 30.64 4.64
CA VAL A 25 -6.23 30.08 3.52
C VAL A 25 -6.99 30.25 2.21
N ARG A 26 -6.27 30.47 1.11
CA ARG A 26 -6.84 30.38 -0.24
C ARG A 26 -5.93 29.61 -1.17
N VAL A 27 -6.52 28.91 -2.13
CA VAL A 27 -5.80 28.18 -3.17
C VAL A 27 -5.47 29.12 -4.34
N LYS A 28 -4.25 29.06 -4.87
CA LYS A 28 -3.84 29.85 -6.05
C LYS A 28 -3.73 28.98 -7.30
N SER A 29 -2.87 27.97 -7.25
CA SER A 29 -2.58 27.10 -8.41
C SER A 29 -2.09 25.73 -7.95
N ALA A 30 -1.97 24.79 -8.88
CA ALA A 30 -1.32 23.49 -8.67
C ALA A 30 -0.41 23.18 -9.86
N ALA A 31 0.70 22.49 -9.60
CA ALA A 31 1.57 21.95 -10.64
C ALA A 31 1.02 20.59 -11.09
N GLY A 32 0.09 20.59 -12.05
CA GLY A 32 -0.45 19.36 -12.62
C GLY A 32 -1.46 18.61 -11.72
N PRO A 33 -1.85 17.38 -12.12
CA PRO A 33 -2.93 16.62 -11.47
C PRO A 33 -2.58 16.10 -10.07
N GLU A 34 -1.29 15.95 -9.76
CA GLU A 34 -0.80 15.42 -8.48
C GLU A 34 -0.26 16.50 -7.52
N GLY A 35 -0.28 17.77 -7.96
CA GLY A 35 0.35 18.86 -7.24
C GLY A 35 1.87 18.91 -7.44
N PRO A 36 2.61 19.74 -6.69
CA PRO A 36 2.20 20.43 -5.47
C PRO A 36 1.12 21.50 -5.66
N ILE A 37 0.41 21.84 -4.57
CA ILE A 37 -0.59 22.92 -4.56
C ILE A 37 0.03 24.16 -3.91
N TYR A 38 -0.09 25.31 -4.58
CA TYR A 38 0.37 26.60 -4.09
C TYR A 38 -0.78 27.36 -3.44
N VAL A 39 -0.58 27.80 -2.20
CA VAL A 39 -1.60 28.43 -1.38
C VAL A 39 -1.07 29.72 -0.74
N GLU A 40 -2.00 30.58 -0.34
CA GLU A 40 -1.72 31.77 0.45
C GLU A 40 -2.43 31.67 1.79
N ARG A 41 -1.74 32.11 2.86
CA ARG A 41 -2.28 32.19 4.20
C ARG A 41 -2.32 33.65 4.64
N LYS A 42 -3.49 34.09 5.07
CA LYS A 42 -3.72 35.41 5.66
C LYS A 42 -3.76 35.27 7.18
N ASN A 43 -2.93 36.03 7.88
CA ASN A 43 -2.97 36.09 9.34
C ASN A 43 -3.45 37.47 9.80
N PRO A 44 -4.71 37.61 10.25
CA PRO A 44 -5.27 38.90 10.63
C PRO A 44 -4.73 39.44 11.96
N THR A 45 -4.06 38.62 12.79
CA THR A 45 -3.54 39.07 14.09
C THR A 45 -2.16 39.73 14.00
N LYS A 46 -1.45 39.59 12.87
CA LYS A 46 -0.21 40.31 12.61
C LYS A 46 -0.51 41.72 12.09
N LYS A 47 0.24 42.73 12.57
CA LYS A 47 0.17 44.12 12.06
C LYS A 47 0.21 44.12 10.52
N GLY A 48 -0.82 44.69 9.90
CA GLY A 48 -0.95 44.82 8.45
C GLY A 48 -1.59 43.62 7.71
N GLY A 49 -2.11 42.59 8.40
CA GLY A 49 -2.81 41.49 7.73
C GLY A 49 -1.91 40.65 6.82
N ALA A 50 -0.70 40.33 7.30
CA ALA A 50 0.35 39.70 6.51
C ALA A 50 -0.14 38.45 5.75
N ILE A 51 0.10 38.45 4.43
CA ILE A 51 -0.14 37.31 3.54
C ILE A 51 1.19 36.61 3.32
N SER A 52 1.24 35.30 3.61
CA SER A 52 2.39 34.43 3.37
C SER A 52 2.05 33.34 2.38
N LYS A 53 2.96 33.04 1.45
CA LYS A 53 2.84 31.91 0.52
C LYS A 53 3.26 30.61 1.21
N ALA A 54 2.61 29.50 0.86
CA ALA A 54 2.96 28.17 1.31
C ALA A 54 2.69 27.13 0.20
N THR A 55 3.34 25.97 0.33
CA THR A 55 3.22 24.88 -0.64
C THR A 55 2.74 23.61 0.06
N LEU A 56 1.74 22.97 -0.51
CA LEU A 56 1.31 21.62 -0.14
C LEU A 56 2.03 20.65 -1.07
N SER A 57 2.96 19.88 -0.53
CA SER A 57 3.79 18.98 -1.34
C SER A 57 2.99 17.78 -1.85
N SER A 58 3.31 17.28 -3.05
CA SER A 58 2.66 16.09 -3.63
C SER A 58 2.75 14.86 -2.71
N PRO A 59 3.89 14.56 -2.05
CA PRO A 59 3.96 13.45 -1.11
C PRO A 59 3.00 13.58 0.09
N MET A 60 2.78 14.79 0.60
CA MET A 60 1.81 15.00 1.69
C MET A 60 0.38 14.75 1.21
N ILE A 61 0.04 15.21 0.01
CA ILE A 61 -1.28 15.02 -0.60
C ILE A 61 -1.54 13.52 -0.82
N TRP A 62 -0.55 12.80 -1.36
CA TRP A 62 -0.62 11.35 -1.58
C TRP A 62 -0.83 10.57 -0.27
N ARG A 63 -0.09 10.89 0.79
CA ARG A 63 -0.26 10.25 2.10
C ARG A 63 -1.66 10.41 2.67
N ILE A 64 -2.26 11.59 2.52
CA ILE A 64 -3.63 11.83 2.96
C ILE A 64 -4.65 11.15 2.04
N ALA A 65 -4.43 11.18 0.71
CA ALA A 65 -5.30 10.53 -0.25
C ALA A 65 -5.40 9.01 -0.01
N ASN A 66 -4.28 8.34 0.23
CA ASN A 66 -4.22 6.90 0.46
C ASN A 66 -4.81 6.48 1.81
N ALA A 67 -5.07 7.41 2.72
CA ALA A 67 -5.67 7.10 4.02
C ALA A 67 -7.21 7.07 3.99
N TYR A 68 -7.86 7.57 2.92
CA TYR A 68 -9.31 7.62 2.86
C TYR A 68 -9.93 6.31 2.36
N ALA A 69 -10.99 5.91 3.04
CA ALA A 69 -12.02 5.03 2.51
C ALA A 69 -13.37 5.77 2.58
N PRO A 70 -14.35 5.45 1.71
CA PRO A 70 -15.67 6.07 1.75
C PRO A 70 -16.31 5.93 3.14
N ASN A 71 -16.80 7.04 3.68
CA ASN A 71 -17.45 7.15 4.98
C ASN A 71 -16.58 6.76 6.19
N VAL A 72 -15.24 6.72 6.03
CA VAL A 72 -14.31 6.49 7.13
C VAL A 72 -13.62 7.82 7.50
N PRO A 73 -13.83 8.34 8.72
CA PRO A 73 -13.14 9.55 9.18
C PRO A 73 -11.66 9.29 9.46
N ILE A 74 -10.79 10.20 9.01
CA ILE A 74 -9.36 10.15 9.29
C ILE A 74 -8.89 11.38 10.07
N ASN A 75 -7.87 11.20 10.88
CA ASN A 75 -7.19 12.29 11.58
C ASN A 75 -5.86 12.59 10.88
N PHE A 76 -5.70 13.82 10.38
CA PHE A 76 -4.50 14.24 9.64
C PHE A 76 -3.23 14.14 10.49
N ASP A 77 -3.29 14.50 11.77
CA ASP A 77 -2.12 14.49 12.66
C ASP A 77 -1.57 13.06 12.82
N ARG A 78 -2.45 12.06 12.84
CA ARG A 78 -2.08 10.64 12.90
C ARG A 78 -1.55 10.12 11.59
N VAL A 79 -2.23 10.37 10.48
CA VAL A 79 -1.79 9.92 9.14
C VAL A 79 -0.42 10.48 8.79
N LEU A 80 -0.16 11.74 9.15
CA LEU A 80 1.12 12.40 8.88
C LEU A 80 2.15 12.19 9.99
N ALA A 81 1.79 11.57 11.12
CA ALA A 81 2.65 11.37 12.29
C ALA A 81 3.36 12.68 12.73
N GLY A 82 2.64 13.80 12.75
CA GLY A 82 3.18 15.12 13.06
C GLY A 82 4.07 15.77 11.99
N SER A 83 4.30 15.10 10.85
CA SER A 83 5.07 15.62 9.72
C SER A 83 4.31 16.75 9.00
N TYR A 84 5.07 17.57 8.26
CA TYR A 84 4.60 18.70 7.43
C TYR A 84 3.95 19.85 8.21
N ASN A 85 4.57 21.02 8.13
CA ASN A 85 4.08 22.26 8.76
C ASN A 85 2.84 22.86 8.07
N THR A 86 2.47 22.37 6.88
CA THR A 86 1.32 22.83 6.08
C THR A 86 0.08 21.93 6.21
N ARG A 87 0.10 20.92 7.09
CA ARG A 87 -1.00 19.96 7.29
C ARG A 87 -2.37 20.61 7.50
N SER A 88 -2.45 21.62 8.36
CA SER A 88 -3.70 22.31 8.68
C SER A 88 -4.24 23.14 7.51
N LEU A 89 -3.39 23.52 6.55
CA LEU A 89 -3.82 24.20 5.32
C LEU A 89 -4.52 23.22 4.39
N LEU A 90 -3.96 22.02 4.21
CA LEU A 90 -4.57 20.96 3.41
C LEU A 90 -5.91 20.53 4.02
N GLU A 91 -5.92 20.33 5.35
CA GLU A 91 -7.13 19.97 6.10
C GLU A 91 -8.25 21.01 5.91
N ALA A 92 -7.93 22.30 6.07
CA ALA A 92 -8.89 23.38 5.91
C ALA A 92 -9.45 23.44 4.48
N LEU A 93 -8.58 23.40 3.46
CA LEU A 93 -9.04 23.45 2.07
C LEU A 93 -9.92 22.24 1.72
N LEU A 94 -9.52 21.04 2.14
CA LEU A 94 -10.26 19.82 1.84
C LEU A 94 -11.66 19.85 2.44
N ALA A 95 -11.82 20.30 3.68
CA ALA A 95 -13.12 20.40 4.36
C ALA A 95 -14.11 21.41 3.75
N HIS A 96 -13.68 22.22 2.77
CA HIS A 96 -14.56 23.11 2.01
C HIS A 96 -14.93 22.54 0.63
N THR A 97 -14.39 21.39 0.26
CA THR A 97 -14.71 20.73 -1.01
C THR A 97 -15.97 19.88 -0.85
N PRO A 98 -16.81 19.74 -1.90
CA PRO A 98 -18.15 19.16 -1.79
C PRO A 98 -18.23 17.80 -1.09
N GLU A 99 -17.26 16.92 -1.31
CA GLU A 99 -17.33 15.53 -0.84
C GLU A 99 -16.72 15.33 0.55
N PHE A 100 -16.24 16.38 1.22
CA PHE A 100 -15.44 16.24 2.44
C PHE A 100 -16.00 17.05 3.60
N TYR A 101 -16.33 16.36 4.69
CA TYR A 101 -16.88 16.97 5.88
C TYR A 101 -15.90 16.91 7.04
N TRP A 102 -15.95 17.89 7.95
CA TRP A 102 -15.26 17.77 9.23
C TRP A 102 -16.19 17.15 10.29
N CYS A 103 -15.62 16.45 11.27
CA CYS A 103 -16.39 15.88 12.38
C CYS A 103 -15.53 15.70 13.63
N VAL A 104 -16.20 15.50 14.78
CA VAL A 104 -15.55 15.21 16.07
C VAL A 104 -16.14 13.93 16.66
N PRO A 105 -15.84 12.76 16.06
CA PRO A 105 -16.38 11.49 16.52
C PRO A 105 -15.97 11.19 17.97
N GLY A 106 -16.86 10.55 18.71
CA GLY A 106 -16.52 10.02 20.04
C GLY A 106 -15.41 8.97 19.93
N ARG A 107 -14.44 8.97 20.84
CA ARG A 107 -13.38 7.95 20.87
C ARG A 107 -13.65 7.00 22.02
N ILE A 108 -13.77 5.71 21.72
CA ILE A 108 -13.87 4.68 22.74
C ILE A 108 -12.47 4.47 23.31
N GLU A 109 -12.25 4.88 24.55
CA GLU A 109 -11.03 4.54 25.29
C GLU A 109 -11.34 3.38 26.23
N LEU A 110 -10.61 2.27 26.06
CA LEU A 110 -10.59 1.16 26.99
C LEU A 110 -9.54 1.45 28.07
N LEU A 111 -9.99 1.97 29.20
CA LEU A 111 -9.18 2.14 30.41
C LEU A 111 -9.66 1.14 31.46
N ASN A 112 -8.81 0.16 31.80
CA ASN A 112 -8.96 -0.75 32.94
C ASN A 112 -10.41 -1.20 33.23
N ASN A 113 -11.04 -1.93 32.28
CA ASN A 113 -12.42 -2.46 32.36
C ASN A 113 -13.58 -1.46 32.28
N SER A 114 -13.33 -0.17 32.06
CA SER A 114 -14.37 0.81 31.71
C SER A 114 -14.17 1.31 30.28
N SER A 115 -15.26 1.34 29.50
CA SER A 115 -15.30 2.03 28.21
C SER A 115 -15.84 3.44 28.43
N GLU A 116 -14.97 4.44 28.39
CA GLU A 116 -15.40 5.84 28.37
C GLU A 116 -15.37 6.36 26.94
N ILE A 117 -16.47 6.96 26.49
CA ILE A 117 -16.51 7.68 25.23
C ILE A 117 -16.04 9.11 25.51
N LYS A 118 -14.77 9.40 25.20
CA LYS A 118 -14.28 10.78 25.25
C LYS A 118 -14.65 11.50 23.96
N ARG A 119 -15.05 12.77 24.08
CA ARG A 119 -15.20 13.63 22.89
C ARG A 119 -13.85 13.73 22.20
N GLY A 120 -13.81 13.29 20.94
CA GLY A 120 -12.57 13.01 20.22
C GLY A 120 -11.89 14.26 19.66
N HIS A 121 -10.86 14.02 18.86
CA HIS A 121 -10.19 15.03 18.06
C HIS A 121 -10.92 15.26 16.74
N LYS A 122 -10.64 16.39 16.07
CA LYS A 122 -11.15 16.64 14.71
C LYS A 122 -10.71 15.55 13.73
N HIS A 123 -11.62 15.16 12.86
CA HIS A 123 -11.38 14.26 11.73
C HIS A 123 -12.00 14.87 10.47
N ILE A 124 -11.54 14.41 9.31
CA ILE A 124 -12.19 14.64 8.02
C ILE A 124 -12.72 13.32 7.50
N VAL A 125 -13.92 13.32 6.95
CA VAL A 125 -14.55 12.16 6.33
C VAL A 125 -14.90 12.47 4.89
N TRP A 126 -14.62 11.51 4.01
CA TRP A 126 -14.95 11.59 2.59
C TRP A 126 -16.28 10.87 2.33
N MET A 127 -17.27 11.59 1.81
CA MET A 127 -18.63 11.14 1.54
C MET A 127 -19.00 11.43 0.08
N PRO A 128 -18.54 10.60 -0.89
CA PRO A 128 -18.79 10.85 -2.31
C PRO A 128 -20.29 10.82 -2.69
N GLU A 129 -21.09 10.05 -1.96
CA GLU A 129 -22.53 9.88 -2.24
C GLU A 129 -23.42 11.03 -1.73
N SER A 130 -22.84 12.01 -1.01
CA SER A 130 -23.61 13.11 -0.43
C SER A 130 -22.79 14.40 -0.44
N PRO A 131 -22.50 14.97 -1.63
CA PRO A 131 -21.73 16.20 -1.72
C PRO A 131 -22.52 17.41 -1.24
N HIS A 132 -21.85 18.35 -0.57
CA HIS A 132 -22.40 19.65 -0.18
C HIS A 132 -21.95 20.79 -1.12
N GLU A 133 -22.45 22.00 -0.87
CA GLU A 133 -22.08 23.18 -1.65
C GLU A 133 -20.58 23.45 -1.59
N ASN A 134 -19.98 23.74 -2.75
CA ASN A 134 -18.55 23.99 -2.89
C ASN A 134 -18.13 25.30 -2.22
N GLY A 135 -17.06 25.25 -1.42
CA GLY A 135 -16.55 26.42 -0.70
C GLY A 135 -17.21 26.68 0.66
N VAL A 136 -18.07 25.78 1.13
CA VAL A 136 -18.75 25.86 2.44
C VAL A 136 -18.14 24.83 3.39
N LEU A 137 -17.96 25.21 4.65
CA LEU A 137 -17.50 24.32 5.72
C LEU A 137 -18.71 23.68 6.43
N ILE A 138 -18.85 22.36 6.35
CA ILE A 138 -19.98 21.64 6.98
C ILE A 138 -19.48 20.57 7.96
N GLU A 139 -20.07 20.57 9.16
CA GLU A 139 -19.88 19.50 10.14
C GLU A 139 -20.78 18.31 9.80
N SER A 140 -20.19 17.11 9.75
CA SER A 140 -20.97 15.88 9.56
C SER A 140 -21.64 15.43 10.86
N LYS A 141 -22.88 14.95 10.72
CA LYS A 141 -23.61 14.21 11.78
C LYS A 141 -22.87 12.95 12.26
N PHE A 142 -21.88 12.46 11.52
CA PHE A 142 -20.99 11.39 11.96
C PHE A 142 -20.40 11.66 13.36
N GLY A 143 -20.10 12.93 13.68
CA GLY A 143 -19.55 13.32 14.97
C GLY A 143 -20.49 13.17 16.16
N SER A 144 -21.81 13.26 15.95
CA SER A 144 -22.82 13.14 17.02
C SER A 144 -23.31 11.71 17.22
N ASP A 145 -23.35 10.92 16.15
CA ASP A 145 -24.12 9.67 16.13
C ASP A 145 -23.22 8.42 16.19
N GLN A 146 -21.90 8.57 16.00
CA GLN A 146 -20.97 7.45 15.91
C GLN A 146 -19.71 7.64 16.76
N ALA A 147 -19.23 6.54 17.33
CA ALA A 147 -17.97 6.48 18.04
C ALA A 147 -16.96 5.63 17.25
N ILE A 148 -15.71 6.06 17.22
CA ILE A 148 -14.61 5.32 16.61
C ILE A 148 -13.91 4.52 17.70
N SER A 149 -13.77 3.22 17.45
CA SER A 149 -12.80 2.36 18.14
C SER A 149 -11.53 2.30 17.29
N GLU A 150 -10.48 2.96 17.75
CA GLU A 150 -9.20 2.91 17.06
C GLU A 150 -8.40 1.69 17.48
N ILE A 151 -7.95 0.92 16.49
CA ILE A 151 -6.93 -0.09 16.70
C ILE A 151 -5.57 0.61 16.54
N PRO A 152 -4.62 0.46 17.48
CA PRO A 152 -3.30 1.09 17.37
C PRO A 152 -2.63 0.78 16.03
N THR A 153 -2.07 1.79 15.38
CA THR A 153 -1.24 1.63 14.18
C THR A 153 -0.03 0.77 14.51
N GLN A 154 0.15 -0.32 13.78
CA GLN A 154 1.23 -1.27 14.02
C GLN A 154 2.36 -1.04 13.03
N ALA A 155 3.59 -1.01 13.54
CA ALA A 155 4.79 -0.91 12.73
C ALA A 155 5.35 -2.31 12.44
N ILE A 156 5.75 -2.52 11.19
CA ILE A 156 6.56 -3.66 10.78
C ILE A 156 8.01 -3.21 10.81
N ILE A 157 8.85 -3.95 11.54
CA ILE A 157 10.28 -3.68 11.64
C ILE A 157 11.00 -4.78 10.87
N TYR A 158 11.83 -4.35 9.92
CA TYR A 158 12.75 -5.21 9.20
C TYR A 158 14.16 -5.07 9.79
N ASP A 159 14.92 -6.16 9.80
CA ASP A 159 16.34 -6.10 10.12
C ASP A 159 17.09 -5.31 9.04
N SER A 160 18.29 -4.82 9.39
CA SER A 160 19.13 -4.07 8.46
C SER A 160 19.52 -4.92 7.25
N LEU A 161 19.27 -4.39 6.06
CA LEU A 161 19.73 -4.94 4.78
C LEU A 161 21.05 -4.30 4.36
N ALA A 162 22.11 -5.10 4.22
CA ALA A 162 23.38 -4.62 3.68
C ALA A 162 23.44 -4.88 2.16
N ILE A 163 23.39 -3.80 1.39
CA ILE A 163 23.47 -3.82 -0.08
C ILE A 163 24.77 -3.14 -0.50
N THR A 164 25.71 -3.92 -1.02
CA THR A 164 26.97 -3.40 -1.57
C THR A 164 26.77 -3.04 -3.04
N LYS A 165 27.21 -1.85 -3.47
CA LYS A 165 27.07 -1.41 -4.88
C LYS A 165 27.62 -2.40 -5.91
N THR A 166 28.63 -3.19 -5.55
CA THR A 166 29.22 -4.24 -6.39
C THR A 166 28.24 -5.37 -6.75
N LEU A 167 27.19 -5.58 -5.94
CA LEU A 167 26.16 -6.61 -6.16
C LEU A 167 24.95 -6.07 -6.94
N LEU A 168 24.91 -4.78 -7.25
CA LEU A 168 23.80 -4.16 -7.99
C LEU A 168 24.06 -4.23 -9.49
N PRO A 169 23.04 -4.50 -10.30
CA PRO A 169 23.07 -4.13 -11.71
C PRO A 169 23.37 -2.63 -11.84
N VAL A 170 24.15 -2.25 -12.86
CA VAL A 170 24.76 -0.92 -13.03
C VAL A 170 23.76 0.25 -13.02
N GLU A 171 22.46 -0.01 -13.17
CA GLU A 171 21.39 0.99 -13.26
C GLU A 171 20.36 0.95 -12.12
N MET A 172 20.52 0.11 -11.09
CA MET A 172 19.48 -0.07 -10.06
C MET A 172 19.68 0.83 -8.83
N ASP A 173 18.62 1.55 -8.45
CA ASP A 173 18.58 2.33 -7.21
C ASP A 173 18.66 1.39 -5.97
N ILE A 174 19.51 1.76 -5.00
CA ILE A 174 19.72 1.03 -3.75
C ILE A 174 18.43 0.91 -2.96
N ASP A 175 17.62 1.98 -2.90
CA ASP A 175 16.38 2.00 -2.11
C ASP A 175 15.32 1.11 -2.76
N VAL A 176 15.28 1.08 -4.09
CA VAL A 176 14.43 0.16 -4.86
C VAL A 176 14.83 -1.29 -4.58
N LYS A 177 16.13 -1.61 -4.66
CA LYS A 177 16.59 -2.97 -4.36
C LYS A 177 16.33 -3.36 -2.90
N ARG A 178 16.46 -2.41 -1.98
CA ARG A 178 16.13 -2.63 -0.56
C ARG A 178 14.65 -2.97 -0.40
N ARG A 179 13.76 -2.22 -1.03
CA ARG A 179 12.32 -2.47 -0.95
C ARG A 179 11.95 -3.82 -1.55
N HIS A 180 12.53 -4.16 -2.70
CA HIS A 180 12.39 -5.48 -3.33
C HIS A 180 12.74 -6.62 -2.37
N LEU A 181 13.91 -6.54 -1.73
CA LEU A 181 14.36 -7.55 -0.76
C LEU A 181 13.46 -7.61 0.48
N GLN A 182 12.99 -6.47 1.00
CA GLN A 182 12.06 -6.45 2.14
C GLN A 182 10.77 -7.20 1.83
N ILE A 183 10.20 -7.00 0.63
CA ILE A 183 8.99 -7.68 0.20
C ILE A 183 9.24 -9.18 0.00
N GLN A 184 10.35 -9.58 -0.62
CA GLN A 184 10.74 -10.99 -0.72
C GLN A 184 10.87 -11.66 0.65
N ILE A 185 11.45 -10.98 1.63
CA ILE A 185 11.57 -11.48 3.00
C ILE A 185 10.20 -11.59 3.67
N ALA A 186 9.32 -10.59 3.49
CA ALA A 186 7.96 -10.67 3.99
C ALA A 186 7.20 -11.89 3.41
N LEU A 187 7.33 -12.15 2.11
CA LEU A 187 6.77 -13.32 1.44
C LEU A 187 7.34 -14.65 1.97
N LEU A 188 8.66 -14.72 2.22
CA LEU A 188 9.28 -15.87 2.87
C LEU A 188 8.67 -16.13 4.25
N GLU A 189 8.57 -15.10 5.08
CA GLU A 189 8.06 -15.21 6.45
C GLU A 189 6.56 -15.57 6.50
N ILE A 190 5.76 -15.05 5.56
CA ILE A 190 4.38 -15.47 5.34
C ILE A 190 4.35 -16.95 4.96
N GLY A 191 5.15 -17.35 3.97
CA GLY A 191 5.25 -18.73 3.51
C GLY A 191 5.60 -19.70 4.64
N ASN A 192 6.60 -19.37 5.45
CA ASN A 192 7.02 -20.17 6.60
C ASN A 192 5.87 -20.40 7.60
N GLN A 193 5.13 -19.34 7.92
CA GLN A 193 3.99 -19.42 8.84
C GLN A 193 2.84 -20.27 8.28
N LEU A 194 2.62 -20.19 6.96
CA LEU A 194 1.65 -21.02 6.25
C LEU A 194 2.18 -22.42 5.89
N GLY A 195 3.38 -22.79 6.37
CA GLY A 195 3.97 -24.12 6.17
C GLY A 195 4.45 -24.38 4.75
N PHE A 196 4.82 -23.33 4.02
CA PHE A 196 5.45 -23.42 2.70
C PHE A 196 6.97 -23.32 2.83
N ARG A 197 7.66 -23.85 1.83
CA ARG A 197 9.08 -23.58 1.57
C ARG A 197 9.17 -22.58 0.44
N THR A 198 10.12 -21.66 0.51
CA THR A 198 10.19 -20.53 -0.42
C THR A 198 11.47 -20.59 -1.23
N TRP A 199 11.35 -20.58 -2.55
CA TRP A 199 12.46 -20.24 -3.43
C TRP A 199 12.55 -18.72 -3.54
N ILE A 200 13.75 -18.17 -3.37
CA ILE A 200 14.08 -16.78 -3.66
C ILE A 200 15.07 -16.79 -4.83
N ALA A 201 14.96 -15.85 -5.77
CA ALA A 201 15.84 -15.76 -6.92
C ALA A 201 17.32 -15.80 -6.53
N HIS A 202 18.13 -16.48 -7.36
CA HIS A 202 19.51 -16.82 -7.01
C HIS A 202 20.39 -15.59 -6.77
N ASN A 203 20.18 -14.53 -7.56
CA ASN A 203 20.84 -13.22 -7.42
C ASN A 203 20.59 -12.57 -6.05
N ASP A 204 19.47 -12.88 -5.41
CA ASP A 204 19.04 -12.23 -4.17
C ASP A 204 19.47 -12.99 -2.90
N LYS A 205 19.83 -14.27 -3.04
CA LYS A 205 20.26 -15.10 -1.91
C LYS A 205 21.55 -14.62 -1.24
N GLY A 206 22.39 -13.87 -1.97
CA GLY A 206 23.69 -13.40 -1.48
C GLY A 206 23.61 -12.18 -0.55
N PHE A 207 22.48 -11.46 -0.51
CA PHE A 207 22.33 -10.27 0.33
C PHE A 207 22.25 -10.63 1.82
N MET A 208 22.74 -9.73 2.68
CA MET A 208 22.69 -9.90 4.13
C MET A 208 21.41 -9.29 4.70
N TYR A 209 20.71 -10.06 5.52
CA TYR A 209 19.58 -9.62 6.33
C TYR A 209 19.88 -9.88 7.80
N GLY A 210 20.10 -8.81 8.56
CA GLY A 210 20.64 -8.91 9.92
C GLY A 210 22.03 -9.57 9.91
N LYS A 211 22.13 -10.78 10.47
CA LYS A 211 23.39 -11.55 10.56
C LYS A 211 23.48 -12.74 9.60
N LYS A 212 22.42 -13.05 8.85
CA LYS A 212 22.36 -14.20 7.93
C LYS A 212 22.29 -13.72 6.47
N ARG A 213 22.71 -14.56 5.53
CA ARG A 213 22.37 -14.34 4.12
C ARG A 213 20.90 -14.68 3.88
N VAL A 214 20.27 -14.03 2.91
CA VAL A 214 18.88 -14.33 2.52
C VAL A 214 18.73 -15.82 2.16
N GLY A 215 19.69 -16.40 1.45
CA GLY A 215 19.69 -17.82 1.10
C GLY A 215 19.82 -18.80 2.29
N GLU A 216 20.18 -18.30 3.47
CA GLU A 216 20.40 -19.07 4.71
C GLU A 216 19.25 -18.86 5.72
N LEU A 217 18.23 -18.07 5.36
CA LEU A 217 17.05 -17.89 6.19
C LEU A 217 16.23 -19.17 6.23
N ASP A 218 15.58 -19.40 7.37
CA ASP A 218 14.81 -20.62 7.59
C ASP A 218 13.66 -20.69 6.57
N GLY A 219 13.43 -21.88 6.01
CA GLY A 219 12.41 -22.12 4.98
C GLY A 219 12.80 -21.73 3.55
N VAL A 220 13.96 -21.09 3.34
CA VAL A 220 14.49 -20.85 2.00
C VAL A 220 15.00 -22.16 1.38
N ILE A 221 14.60 -22.41 0.13
CA ILE A 221 15.06 -23.55 -0.65
C ILE A 221 16.45 -23.26 -1.18
N ALA A 222 17.43 -24.10 -0.85
CA ALA A 222 18.80 -23.94 -1.31
C ALA A 222 18.91 -24.17 -2.83
N LYS A 223 18.38 -25.29 -3.32
CA LYS A 223 18.38 -25.67 -4.74
C LYS A 223 16.99 -26.10 -5.21
N LEU A 224 16.54 -25.62 -6.37
CA LEU A 224 15.25 -26.05 -6.96
C LEU A 224 15.20 -27.56 -7.24
N SER A 225 16.35 -28.22 -7.40
CA SER A 225 16.44 -29.68 -7.53
C SER A 225 15.87 -30.44 -6.34
N ASP A 226 15.76 -29.80 -5.17
CA ASP A 226 15.25 -30.40 -3.95
C ASP A 226 13.71 -30.52 -3.99
N GLU A 227 13.05 -29.82 -4.91
CA GLU A 227 11.60 -29.82 -5.07
C GLU A 227 11.16 -30.85 -6.12
N ARG A 228 10.53 -31.94 -5.64
CA ARG A 228 10.13 -33.08 -6.46
C ARG A 228 9.16 -32.70 -7.59
N VAL A 229 8.36 -31.66 -7.40
CA VAL A 229 7.41 -31.16 -8.40
C VAL A 229 8.08 -30.71 -9.70
N LEU A 230 9.36 -30.32 -9.64
CA LEU A 230 10.15 -29.91 -10.81
C LEU A 230 11.18 -30.96 -11.26
N ALA A 231 11.20 -32.15 -10.65
CA ALA A 231 12.26 -33.14 -10.88
C ALA A 231 12.37 -33.56 -12.36
N SER A 232 11.23 -33.67 -13.05
CA SER A 232 11.16 -34.07 -14.47
C SER A 232 11.13 -32.90 -15.47
N TYR A 233 11.33 -31.66 -15.00
CA TYR A 233 11.16 -30.45 -15.80
C TYR A 233 12.43 -29.59 -15.79
N GLU A 234 13.49 -30.04 -16.46
CA GLU A 234 14.79 -29.36 -16.48
C GLU A 234 14.70 -27.92 -17.03
N GLU A 235 14.02 -27.72 -18.14
CA GLU A 235 13.83 -26.39 -18.76
C GLU A 235 13.01 -25.46 -17.86
N ALA A 236 12.02 -26.01 -17.16
CA ALA A 236 11.23 -25.26 -16.19
C ALA A 236 12.05 -24.86 -14.98
N LYS A 237 13.00 -25.69 -14.50
CA LYS A 237 13.92 -25.31 -13.43
C LYS A 237 14.79 -24.13 -13.83
N VAL A 238 15.26 -24.09 -15.09
CA VAL A 238 16.00 -22.94 -15.62
C VAL A 238 15.13 -21.69 -15.64
N ALA A 239 13.87 -21.79 -16.07
CA ALA A 239 12.94 -20.66 -16.03
C ALA A 239 12.63 -20.21 -14.59
N ALA A 240 12.38 -21.15 -13.67
CA ALA A 240 12.10 -20.91 -12.25
C ALA A 240 13.26 -20.22 -11.51
N ASN A 241 14.51 -20.45 -11.91
CA ASN A 241 15.67 -19.76 -11.32
C ASN A 241 15.61 -18.22 -11.51
N LEU A 242 14.87 -17.76 -12.51
CA LEU A 242 14.72 -16.33 -12.83
C LEU A 242 13.48 -15.71 -12.18
N ILE A 243 12.65 -16.50 -11.52
CA ILE A 243 11.47 -16.01 -10.78
C ILE A 243 11.92 -15.51 -9.41
N ASP A 244 11.46 -14.34 -9.01
CA ASP A 244 11.80 -13.71 -7.73
C ASP A 244 11.42 -14.56 -6.52
N CYS A 245 10.21 -15.13 -6.49
CA CYS A 245 9.71 -15.90 -5.38
C CYS A 245 8.77 -17.03 -5.81
N ILE A 246 8.97 -18.24 -5.29
CA ILE A 246 8.04 -19.37 -5.51
C ILE A 246 7.77 -20.07 -4.18
N TRP A 247 6.49 -20.28 -3.86
CA TRP A 247 6.11 -21.13 -2.74
C TRP A 247 5.93 -22.57 -3.18
N PHE A 248 6.47 -23.49 -2.37
CA PHE A 248 6.32 -24.93 -2.51
C PHE A 248 5.73 -25.54 -1.25
N LYS A 249 4.89 -26.54 -1.41
CA LYS A 249 4.24 -27.24 -0.29
C LYS A 249 4.33 -28.75 -0.47
N ASN A 250 4.76 -29.42 0.59
CA ASN A 250 4.89 -30.89 0.67
C ASN A 250 5.66 -31.53 -0.50
N GLY A 251 6.52 -30.76 -1.18
CA GLY A 251 7.33 -31.16 -2.34
C GLY A 251 6.54 -31.45 -3.63
N ARG A 252 5.22 -31.23 -3.67
CA ARG A 252 4.35 -31.59 -4.81
C ARG A 252 3.45 -30.47 -5.29
N LEU A 253 3.16 -29.50 -4.42
CA LEU A 253 2.28 -28.38 -4.72
C LEU A 253 3.10 -27.10 -4.84
N MET A 254 2.58 -26.16 -5.63
CA MET A 254 3.19 -24.86 -5.86
C MET A 254 2.12 -23.78 -5.67
N PRO A 255 1.85 -23.36 -4.41
CA PRO A 255 0.72 -22.46 -4.11
C PRO A 255 0.77 -21.11 -4.83
N ALA A 256 1.96 -20.58 -5.10
CA ALA A 256 2.15 -19.33 -5.81
C ALA A 256 3.53 -19.21 -6.49
N VAL A 257 3.53 -18.55 -7.63
CA VAL A 257 4.70 -18.06 -8.37
C VAL A 257 4.58 -16.54 -8.43
N MET A 258 5.58 -15.83 -7.91
CA MET A 258 5.52 -14.40 -7.65
C MET A 258 6.73 -13.68 -8.27
N GLU A 259 6.47 -12.62 -9.02
CA GLU A 259 7.47 -11.65 -9.47
C GLU A 259 7.30 -10.35 -8.68
N VAL A 260 8.38 -9.89 -8.04
CA VAL A 260 8.39 -8.68 -7.22
C VAL A 260 8.91 -7.54 -8.08
N GLU A 261 7.99 -6.74 -8.60
CA GLU A 261 8.29 -5.80 -9.69
C GLU A 261 8.02 -4.35 -9.29
N GLN A 262 8.65 -3.44 -10.03
CA GLN A 262 8.24 -2.03 -10.15
C GLN A 262 7.62 -1.82 -11.53
N SER A 263 6.92 -0.70 -11.76
CA SER A 263 6.25 -0.34 -13.03
C SER A 263 7.00 -0.71 -14.32
N THR A 264 8.31 -0.46 -14.37
CA THR A 264 9.15 -0.72 -15.56
C THR A 264 9.40 -2.21 -15.81
N GLY A 265 9.33 -3.05 -14.78
CA GLY A 265 9.65 -4.48 -14.84
C GLY A 265 8.45 -5.42 -15.05
N VAL A 266 7.21 -4.95 -14.87
CA VAL A 266 5.98 -5.78 -14.93
C VAL A 266 5.88 -6.71 -16.14
N THR A 267 6.11 -6.21 -17.37
CA THR A 267 6.04 -7.05 -18.58
C THR A 267 7.12 -8.13 -18.57
N SER A 268 8.30 -7.81 -18.03
CA SER A 268 9.41 -8.76 -17.93
C SER A 268 9.08 -9.89 -16.95
N GLY A 269 8.52 -9.57 -15.78
CA GLY A 269 8.03 -10.56 -14.81
C GLY A 269 6.92 -11.44 -15.39
N LEU A 270 5.91 -10.85 -16.05
CA LEU A 270 4.86 -11.61 -16.74
C LEU A 270 5.43 -12.57 -17.79
N THR A 271 6.46 -12.15 -18.53
CA THR A 271 7.12 -12.99 -19.54
C THR A 271 7.86 -14.16 -18.89
N ARG A 272 8.57 -13.93 -17.78
CA ARG A 272 9.25 -15.00 -17.04
C ARG A 272 8.26 -16.01 -16.45
N MET A 273 7.17 -15.53 -15.85
CA MET A 273 6.07 -16.39 -15.37
C MET A 273 5.42 -17.18 -16.50
N LYS A 274 5.10 -16.54 -17.63
CA LYS A 274 4.53 -17.22 -18.80
C LYS A 274 5.44 -18.32 -19.33
N LYS A 275 6.74 -18.03 -19.45
CA LYS A 275 7.74 -19.02 -19.85
C LYS A 275 7.78 -20.19 -18.86
N PHE A 276 7.70 -19.91 -17.56
CA PHE A 276 7.65 -20.97 -16.55
C PHE A 276 6.35 -21.78 -16.62
N GLN A 277 5.21 -21.14 -16.86
CA GLN A 277 3.91 -21.81 -17.08
C GLN A 277 3.97 -22.77 -18.26
N ASP A 278 4.60 -22.37 -19.37
CA ASP A 278 4.65 -23.17 -20.61
C ASP A 278 5.58 -24.38 -20.51
N LEU A 279 6.67 -24.25 -19.75
CA LEU A 279 7.70 -25.30 -19.60
C LEU A 279 7.45 -26.20 -18.39
N GLY A 280 6.70 -25.70 -17.40
CA GLY A 280 6.50 -26.33 -16.10
C GLY A 280 5.40 -27.38 -16.05
N PRO A 281 5.23 -28.01 -14.87
CA PRO A 281 4.11 -28.92 -14.63
C PRO A 281 2.77 -28.19 -14.73
N ARG A 282 1.78 -28.81 -15.37
CA ARG A 282 0.39 -28.33 -15.43
C ARG A 282 -0.33 -28.65 -14.12
N LEU A 283 0.06 -27.98 -13.04
CA LEU A 283 -0.63 -28.10 -11.76
C LEU A 283 -1.89 -27.24 -11.79
N ALA A 284 -2.95 -27.75 -11.16
CA ALA A 284 -4.11 -26.93 -10.85
C ALA A 284 -3.74 -25.88 -9.79
N ASP A 285 -4.48 -24.76 -9.80
CA ASP A 285 -4.52 -23.79 -8.70
C ASP A 285 -3.20 -23.05 -8.38
N ILE A 286 -2.26 -22.97 -9.34
CA ILE A 286 -1.09 -22.08 -9.20
C ILE A 286 -1.56 -20.62 -9.29
N ARG A 287 -1.27 -19.83 -8.25
CA ARG A 287 -1.40 -18.37 -8.31
C ARG A 287 -0.20 -17.78 -9.04
N TRP A 288 -0.43 -17.17 -10.20
CA TRP A 288 0.57 -16.38 -10.91
C TRP A 288 0.43 -14.92 -10.50
N VAL A 289 1.40 -14.39 -9.77
CA VAL A 289 1.21 -13.13 -9.02
C VAL A 289 2.27 -12.10 -9.40
N ILE A 290 1.82 -10.89 -9.72
CA ILE A 290 2.69 -9.72 -9.73
C ILE A 290 2.57 -9.02 -8.38
N VAL A 291 3.69 -8.93 -7.68
CA VAL A 291 3.81 -8.22 -6.41
C VAL A 291 4.46 -6.88 -6.69
N ALA A 292 3.71 -5.78 -6.61
CA ALA A 292 4.20 -4.45 -6.97
C ALA A 292 3.67 -3.35 -6.04
N ALA A 293 4.22 -2.15 -6.17
CA ALA A 293 3.76 -0.99 -5.42
C ALA A 293 2.27 -0.68 -5.73
N ASP A 294 1.59 -0.08 -4.76
CA ASP A 294 0.17 0.29 -4.84
C ASP A 294 -0.12 1.19 -6.04
N GLU A 295 0.80 2.10 -6.35
CA GLU A 295 0.67 3.04 -7.48
C GLU A 295 0.73 2.35 -8.85
N ASP A 296 1.35 1.16 -8.92
CA ASP A 296 1.55 0.41 -10.16
C ASP A 296 0.33 -0.46 -10.52
N ARG A 297 -0.70 -0.52 -9.66
CA ARG A 297 -1.89 -1.39 -9.84
C ARG A 297 -2.49 -1.28 -11.25
N ALA A 298 -2.76 -0.07 -11.72
CA ALA A 298 -3.41 0.15 -13.02
C ALA A 298 -2.57 -0.41 -14.18
N GLU A 299 -1.25 -0.25 -14.09
CA GLU A 299 -0.31 -0.71 -15.11
C GLU A 299 -0.15 -2.23 -15.07
N VAL A 300 -0.13 -2.83 -13.86
CA VAL A 300 -0.13 -4.29 -13.67
C VAL A 300 -1.37 -4.92 -14.30
N ILE A 301 -2.56 -4.42 -13.96
CA ILE A 301 -3.82 -4.92 -14.51
C ILE A 301 -3.80 -4.78 -16.04
N ARG A 302 -3.43 -3.62 -16.59
CA ARG A 302 -3.39 -3.39 -18.03
C ARG A 302 -2.46 -4.39 -18.74
N LYS A 303 -1.23 -4.56 -18.26
CA LYS A 303 -0.23 -5.46 -18.86
C LYS A 303 -0.63 -6.93 -18.71
N ALA A 304 -1.11 -7.35 -17.55
CA ALA A 304 -1.53 -8.73 -17.29
C ALA A 304 -2.69 -9.18 -18.18
N ASN A 305 -3.57 -8.26 -18.60
CA ASN A 305 -4.71 -8.54 -19.48
C ASN A 305 -4.37 -8.60 -20.98
N THR A 306 -3.11 -8.38 -21.36
CA THR A 306 -2.68 -8.54 -22.76
C THR A 306 -2.81 -10.00 -23.19
N LEU A 307 -3.24 -10.27 -24.42
CA LEU A 307 -3.51 -11.63 -24.94
C LEU A 307 -2.40 -12.66 -24.64
N GLN A 308 -1.14 -12.23 -24.71
CA GLN A 308 0.02 -13.08 -24.42
C GLN A 308 0.02 -13.69 -23.00
N PHE A 309 -0.58 -12.98 -22.03
CA PHE A 309 -0.51 -13.32 -20.60
C PHE A 309 -1.85 -13.78 -20.02
N GLN A 310 -2.93 -13.79 -20.80
CA GLN A 310 -4.26 -14.16 -20.31
C GLN A 310 -4.29 -15.57 -19.70
N SER A 311 -3.53 -16.53 -20.25
CA SER A 311 -3.47 -17.88 -19.70
C SER A 311 -2.89 -17.96 -18.29
N LEU A 312 -2.18 -16.94 -17.82
CA LEU A 312 -1.69 -16.89 -16.44
C LEU A 312 -2.84 -16.70 -15.44
N ASN A 313 -3.97 -16.10 -15.85
CA ASN A 313 -5.00 -15.64 -14.92
C ASN A 313 -4.35 -14.90 -13.73
N ALA A 314 -3.50 -13.91 -14.05
CA ALA A 314 -2.60 -13.33 -13.08
C ALA A 314 -3.37 -12.60 -11.98
N LYS A 315 -2.78 -12.56 -10.78
CA LYS A 315 -3.24 -11.77 -9.64
C LYS A 315 -2.26 -10.64 -9.33
N TYR A 316 -2.77 -9.57 -8.75
CA TYR A 316 -2.02 -8.46 -8.23
C TYR A 316 -1.98 -8.53 -6.70
N PHE A 317 -0.79 -8.40 -6.13
CA PHE A 317 -0.58 -8.38 -4.69
C PHE A 317 0.21 -7.13 -4.32
N SER A 318 -0.46 -6.09 -3.81
CA SER A 318 0.20 -4.83 -3.50
C SER A 318 1.21 -4.99 -2.36
N TYR A 319 2.24 -4.15 -2.35
CA TYR A 319 3.19 -4.11 -1.23
C TYR A 319 2.49 -3.84 0.10
N SER A 320 1.49 -2.96 0.13
CA SER A 320 0.67 -2.71 1.33
C SER A 320 -0.04 -3.98 1.84
N ALA A 321 -0.64 -4.77 0.94
CA ALA A 321 -1.34 -6.01 1.30
C ALA A 321 -0.36 -7.11 1.75
N VAL A 322 0.82 -7.21 1.14
CA VAL A 322 1.88 -8.12 1.60
C VAL A 322 2.29 -7.77 3.04
N GLU A 323 2.49 -6.49 3.31
CA GLU A 323 2.86 -6.00 4.64
C GLU A 323 1.74 -6.23 5.66
N GLU A 324 0.49 -5.99 5.29
CA GLU A 324 -0.66 -6.29 6.12
C GLU A 324 -0.72 -7.77 6.50
N LEU A 325 -0.61 -8.67 5.50
CA LEU A 325 -0.61 -10.11 5.73
C LEU A 325 0.58 -10.53 6.60
N TYR A 326 1.77 -10.01 6.32
CA TYR A 326 2.97 -10.29 7.11
C TYR A 326 2.80 -9.85 8.58
N SER A 327 2.26 -8.66 8.82
CA SER A 327 1.93 -8.16 10.16
C SER A 327 0.92 -9.04 10.86
N LEU A 328 -0.14 -9.46 10.16
CA LEU A 328 -1.17 -10.33 10.70
C LEU A 328 -0.59 -11.67 11.12
N CYS A 329 0.22 -12.29 10.25
CA CYS A 329 0.94 -13.53 10.52
C CYS A 329 1.77 -13.39 11.80
N LYS A 330 2.69 -12.41 11.86
CA LYS A 330 3.58 -12.21 13.02
C LYS A 330 2.84 -11.97 14.34
N ARG A 331 1.75 -11.20 14.35
CA ARG A 331 1.04 -10.84 15.60
C ARG A 331 0.08 -11.89 16.10
N ARG A 332 -0.53 -12.66 15.18
CA ARG A 332 -1.57 -13.64 15.52
C ARG A 332 -1.07 -15.08 15.44
N ASN A 333 0.19 -15.28 15.07
CA ASN A 333 0.79 -16.59 14.83
C ASN A 333 -0.07 -17.40 13.87
N LEU A 334 -0.47 -16.75 12.77
CA LEU A 334 -1.34 -17.34 11.77
C LEU A 334 -0.64 -18.56 11.19
N SER A 335 -1.30 -19.71 11.20
CA SER A 335 -0.71 -20.95 10.69
C SER A 335 -1.64 -21.66 9.73
N ASN A 336 -1.10 -22.61 8.97
CA ASN A 336 -1.86 -23.49 8.09
C ASN A 336 -2.90 -24.39 8.79
N LYS A 337 -2.91 -24.41 10.13
CA LYS A 337 -3.96 -25.05 10.93
C LYS A 337 -5.15 -24.12 11.18
N ALA A 338 -4.92 -22.80 11.12
CA ALA A 338 -5.91 -21.78 11.40
C ALA A 338 -6.61 -21.26 10.13
N VAL A 339 -5.91 -21.28 8.99
CA VAL A 339 -6.43 -20.81 7.70
C VAL A 339 -6.09 -21.78 6.58
N ASN A 340 -6.95 -21.85 5.57
CA ASN A 340 -6.68 -22.56 4.32
C ASN A 340 -5.95 -21.63 3.32
N GLU A 341 -5.61 -22.14 2.14
CA GLU A 341 -4.88 -21.35 1.13
C GLU A 341 -5.75 -20.31 0.44
N GLU A 342 -7.08 -20.48 0.41
CA GLU A 342 -8.02 -19.48 -0.14
C GLU A 342 -7.98 -18.17 0.65
N PHE A 343 -7.54 -18.22 1.91
CA PHE A 343 -7.27 -17.00 2.69
C PHE A 343 -6.29 -16.05 2.00
N LEU A 344 -5.34 -16.57 1.22
CA LEU A 344 -4.41 -15.73 0.44
C LEU A 344 -5.15 -14.91 -0.62
N ASP A 345 -6.25 -15.42 -1.14
CA ASP A 345 -7.04 -14.74 -2.18
C ASP A 345 -7.77 -13.51 -1.63
N CYS A 346 -7.90 -13.37 -0.30
CA CYS A 346 -8.38 -12.15 0.33
C CYS A 346 -7.40 -10.96 0.19
N PHE A 347 -6.13 -11.24 -0.11
CA PHE A 347 -5.07 -10.22 -0.25
C PHE A 347 -4.61 -10.04 -1.70
N MET A 348 -5.03 -10.93 -2.60
CA MET A 348 -4.59 -10.96 -4.00
C MET A 348 -5.77 -10.66 -4.94
N GLU A 349 -5.69 -9.53 -5.62
CA GLU A 349 -6.72 -9.09 -6.56
C GLU A 349 -6.59 -9.82 -7.90
N PRO A 350 -7.65 -10.42 -8.48
CA PRO A 350 -7.62 -10.93 -9.85
C PRO A 350 -7.39 -9.80 -10.87
N CYS A 351 -6.44 -9.96 -11.79
CA CYS A 351 -6.24 -8.97 -12.85
C CYS A 351 -7.31 -9.09 -13.95
N LEU A 352 -7.78 -10.31 -14.24
CA LEU A 352 -8.88 -10.50 -15.18
C LEU A 352 -10.17 -9.92 -14.55
N PRO A 353 -10.97 -9.14 -15.30
CA PRO A 353 -12.30 -8.79 -14.85
C PRO A 353 -13.06 -10.07 -14.56
N ALA A 354 -13.79 -10.11 -13.43
CA ALA A 354 -14.75 -11.18 -13.22
C ALA A 354 -15.64 -11.24 -14.47
N LEU A 355 -15.67 -12.40 -15.14
CA LEU A 355 -16.69 -12.66 -16.13
C LEU A 355 -18.02 -12.41 -15.41
N GLU A 356 -18.72 -11.34 -15.77
CA GLU A 356 -20.14 -11.26 -15.50
C GLU A 356 -20.71 -12.55 -16.09
N LEU A 357 -21.10 -13.47 -15.21
CA LEU A 357 -21.85 -14.66 -15.58
C LEU A 357 -23.12 -14.15 -16.28
N GLN A 358 -23.09 -14.09 -17.61
CA GLN A 358 -24.26 -13.88 -18.45
C GLN A 358 -25.15 -15.10 -18.46
#